data_AF-A0A835LTV2-F1
#
_entry.id   AF-A0A835LTV2-F1
#
_cell.length_a   1.000
_cell.length_b   1.000
_cell.length_c   1.000
_cell.angle_alpha   90.00
_cell.angle_beta   90.00
_cell.angle_gamma   90.00
#
_symmetry.space_group_name_H-M   'P 1'
#
loop_
_entity.id
_entity.type
_entity.pdbx_description
1 polymer ?
#
loop_
_entity_poly.entity_id
_entity_poly.type
_entity_poly.pdbx_seq_one_letter_code
_entity_poly.pdbx_strand_id
1 'polypeptide(L)'
;MCIAVFIWQDHPFYPLLLLSNRDEYYNRATKPVAWWEGGEVLGGRDEVAGGTWLACTRHGRLAFLTNVAELSQLPEAKSRGNLPLQFLQGWMSPMEFAKEVLKDADQYNGFNLVLSDLCSKTMVYVTNRPKGESSVQKVSTGIHVLSNAQLDTPWQKAERLGRSFKELLDIYGSSEVPVELMVEKLMTDTTKADIHRLPGVRSFEMEYNVSSIFVEFDTPEVTFITYLKVA
;
A
#
# COMPACT_ATOMS: atom_id res chain seq x y z
N MET A 1 -9.72 4.43 -2.00
CA MET A 1 -8.92 4.39 -0.74
C MET A 1 -7.96 3.20 -0.80
N CYS A 2 -6.96 3.09 0.08
CA CYS A 2 -5.98 2.00 -0.04
C CYS A 2 -5.54 1.53 1.34
N ILE A 3 -5.34 0.22 1.48
CA ILE A 3 -4.73 -0.36 2.67
C ILE A 3 -3.83 -1.53 2.28
N ALA A 4 -2.72 -1.70 2.99
CA ALA A 4 -1.83 -2.83 2.84
C ALA A 4 -1.40 -3.32 4.22
N VAL A 5 -1.23 -4.63 4.35
CA VAL A 5 -0.58 -5.27 5.50
C VAL A 5 0.55 -6.15 4.98
N PHE A 6 1.69 -6.12 5.65
CA PHE A 6 2.82 -6.95 5.27
C PHE A 6 3.66 -7.35 6.47
N ILE A 7 4.33 -8.49 6.37
CA ILE A 7 5.39 -8.92 7.29
C ILE A 7 6.71 -8.87 6.56
N TRP A 8 7.68 -8.16 7.13
CA TRP A 8 8.98 -7.91 6.53
C TRP A 8 10.09 -8.56 7.36
N GLN A 9 10.82 -9.50 6.75
CA GLN A 9 11.98 -10.20 7.34
C GLN A 9 11.72 -10.83 8.73
N ASP A 10 10.48 -11.17 9.03
CA ASP A 10 10.07 -11.71 10.34
C ASP A 10 9.18 -12.96 10.22
N HIS A 11 9.03 -13.50 9.00
CA HIS A 11 8.33 -14.76 8.77
C HIS A 11 9.33 -15.91 8.56
N PRO A 12 9.11 -17.12 9.10
CA PRO A 12 10.08 -18.22 9.06
C PRO A 12 10.47 -18.68 7.64
N PHE A 13 9.59 -18.49 6.64
CA PHE A 13 9.85 -18.94 5.27
C PHE A 13 9.90 -17.84 4.22
N TYR A 14 9.33 -16.67 4.50
CA TYR A 14 9.06 -15.68 3.47
C TYR A 14 9.70 -14.37 3.90
N PRO A 15 10.70 -13.84 3.18
CA PRO A 15 11.25 -12.53 3.50
C PRO A 15 10.20 -11.42 3.42
N LEU A 16 9.13 -11.64 2.63
CA LEU A 16 7.98 -10.75 2.54
C LEU A 16 6.69 -11.53 2.23
N LEU A 17 5.65 -11.27 3.02
CA LEU A 17 4.26 -11.46 2.61
C LEU A 17 3.57 -10.11 2.61
N LEU A 18 2.78 -9.81 1.58
CA LEU A 18 2.05 -8.57 1.44
C LEU A 18 0.64 -8.82 0.90
N LEU A 19 -0.34 -8.20 1.56
CA LEU A 19 -1.71 -8.09 1.07
C LEU A 19 -2.09 -6.62 0.92
N SER A 20 -2.84 -6.27 -0.11
CA SER A 20 -3.32 -4.91 -0.31
C SER A 20 -4.69 -4.86 -0.97
N ASN A 21 -5.53 -3.94 -0.47
CA ASN A 21 -6.72 -3.47 -1.15
C ASN A 21 -6.45 -2.09 -1.74
N ARG A 22 -6.75 -1.94 -3.02
CA ARG A 22 -6.95 -0.64 -3.65
C ARG A 22 -8.42 -0.49 -4.00
N ASP A 23 -9.11 0.38 -3.28
CA ASP A 23 -10.44 0.82 -3.66
C ASP A 23 -10.34 2.04 -4.57
N GLU A 24 -11.06 2.01 -5.68
CA GLU A 24 -10.98 3.00 -6.75
C GLU A 24 -12.33 3.23 -7.43
N TYR A 25 -12.51 4.42 -7.99
CA TYR A 25 -13.66 4.74 -8.81
C TYR A 25 -13.81 3.76 -9.98
N TYR A 26 -15.04 3.27 -10.19
CA TYR A 26 -15.33 2.30 -11.25
C TYR A 26 -14.99 2.85 -12.65
N ASN A 27 -15.15 4.16 -12.85
CA ASN A 27 -14.85 4.82 -14.12
C ASN A 27 -13.34 5.06 -14.36
N ARG A 28 -12.47 4.77 -13.39
CA ARG A 28 -11.03 4.87 -13.57
C ARG A 28 -10.50 3.59 -14.23
N ALA A 29 -10.40 3.63 -15.56
CA ALA A 29 -9.88 2.54 -16.36
C ALA A 29 -8.56 1.98 -15.79
N THR A 30 -8.54 0.69 -15.50
CA THR A 30 -7.45 -0.02 -14.83
C THR A 30 -7.29 -1.40 -15.45
N LYS A 31 -6.05 -1.84 -15.72
CA LYS A 31 -5.75 -3.24 -16.07
C LYS A 31 -5.38 -4.05 -14.83
N PRO A 32 -5.82 -5.31 -14.74
CA PRO A 32 -5.45 -6.21 -13.66
C PRO A 32 -3.94 -6.50 -13.66
N VAL A 33 -3.47 -7.17 -12.61
CA VAL A 33 -2.07 -7.59 -12.52
C VAL A 33 -1.71 -8.46 -13.72
N ALA A 34 -0.69 -8.01 -14.46
CA ALA A 34 -0.10 -8.73 -15.58
C ALA A 34 1.35 -8.30 -15.74
N TRP A 35 2.12 -9.08 -16.49
CA TRP A 35 3.39 -8.59 -17.03
C TRP A 35 3.10 -7.51 -18.06
N TRP A 36 3.71 -6.35 -17.87
CA TRP A 36 3.60 -5.23 -18.79
C TRP A 36 4.36 -5.52 -20.08
N GLU A 37 4.13 -4.69 -21.09
CA GLU A 37 4.92 -4.69 -22.33
C GLU A 37 6.42 -4.59 -21.99
N GLY A 38 7.24 -5.43 -22.63
CA GLY A 38 8.67 -5.58 -22.30
C GLY A 38 8.98 -6.59 -21.19
N GLY A 39 7.98 -7.04 -20.43
CA GLY A 39 8.09 -8.19 -19.52
C GLY A 39 8.89 -7.97 -18.24
N GLU A 40 9.28 -6.72 -17.95
CA GLU A 40 10.09 -6.37 -16.77
C GLU A 40 9.27 -6.03 -15.53
N VAL A 41 8.10 -5.42 -15.71
CA VAL A 41 7.21 -4.98 -14.61
C VAL A 41 6.00 -5.91 -14.52
N LEU A 42 5.73 -6.42 -13.33
CA LEU A 42 4.53 -7.18 -12.96
C LEU A 42 3.70 -6.36 -11.98
N GLY A 43 2.49 -5.98 -12.36
CA GLY A 43 1.59 -5.22 -11.48
C GLY A 43 0.34 -4.74 -12.21
N GLY A 44 -0.59 -4.17 -11.46
CA GLY A 44 -1.77 -3.54 -12.04
C GLY A 44 -1.40 -2.19 -12.68
N ARG A 45 -2.12 -1.79 -13.74
CA ARG A 45 -1.85 -0.56 -14.50
C ARG A 45 -3.04 0.38 -14.46
N ASP A 46 -2.79 1.62 -14.08
CA ASP A 46 -3.73 2.72 -14.22
C ASP A 46 -3.72 3.19 -15.67
N GLU A 47 -4.82 3.03 -16.41
CA GLU A 47 -4.90 3.41 -17.82
C GLU A 47 -5.22 4.91 -18.00
N VAL A 48 -5.61 5.60 -16.94
CA VAL A 48 -5.87 7.05 -16.99
C VAL A 48 -4.57 7.82 -16.82
N ALA A 49 -3.76 7.48 -15.82
CA ALA A 49 -2.50 8.18 -15.53
C ALA A 49 -1.24 7.43 -16.01
N GLY A 50 -1.36 6.19 -16.46
CA GLY A 50 -0.25 5.37 -16.98
C GLY A 50 0.65 4.72 -15.91
N GLY A 51 0.39 4.95 -14.63
CA GLY A 51 1.21 4.48 -13.51
C GLY A 51 0.76 3.15 -12.89
N THR A 52 1.28 2.84 -11.71
CA THR A 52 0.89 1.68 -10.90
C THR A 52 0.75 2.05 -9.43
N TRP A 53 -0.02 1.26 -8.67
CA TRP A 53 -0.12 1.38 -7.22
C TRP A 53 0.69 0.32 -6.47
N LEU A 54 0.98 -0.80 -7.13
CA LEU A 54 1.76 -1.90 -6.61
C LEU A 54 2.29 -2.72 -7.79
N ALA A 55 3.61 -2.83 -7.87
CA ALA A 55 4.28 -3.65 -8.86
C ALA A 55 5.66 -4.10 -8.40
N CYS A 56 6.16 -5.15 -9.03
CA CYS A 56 7.51 -5.67 -8.83
C CYS A 56 8.20 -5.95 -10.16
N THR A 57 9.51 -6.20 -10.11
CA THR A 57 10.31 -6.62 -11.26
C THR A 57 10.91 -8.00 -11.08
N ARG A 58 11.38 -8.60 -12.18
CA ARG A 58 12.11 -9.87 -12.16
C ARG A 58 13.38 -9.85 -11.32
N HIS A 59 13.95 -8.67 -11.11
CA HIS A 59 15.18 -8.45 -10.35
C HIS A 59 14.94 -8.20 -8.86
N GLY A 60 13.72 -8.41 -8.37
CA GLY A 60 13.40 -8.30 -6.95
C GLY A 60 13.18 -6.87 -6.46
N ARG A 61 12.99 -5.89 -7.36
CA ARG A 61 12.47 -4.58 -6.97
C ARG A 61 10.97 -4.68 -6.74
N LEU A 62 10.48 -4.07 -5.68
CA LEU A 62 9.07 -3.96 -5.36
C LEU A 62 8.77 -2.52 -4.94
N ALA A 63 7.67 -1.96 -5.42
CA ALA A 63 7.18 -0.69 -4.93
C ALA A 63 5.66 -0.70 -4.86
N PHE A 64 5.14 -0.09 -3.80
CA PHE A 64 3.71 0.14 -3.65
C PHE A 64 3.46 1.47 -2.95
N LEU A 65 2.28 2.05 -3.18
CA LEU A 65 1.90 3.32 -2.62
C LEU A 65 0.49 3.29 -2.04
N THR A 66 0.25 4.17 -1.08
CA THR A 66 -1.09 4.57 -0.69
C THR A 66 -1.22 6.10 -0.72
N ASN A 67 -2.43 6.58 -0.95
CA ASN A 67 -2.72 8.01 -0.84
C ASN A 67 -2.76 8.43 0.63
N VAL A 68 -2.31 9.64 0.96
CA VAL A 68 -2.57 10.24 2.27
C VAL A 68 -3.96 10.89 2.25
N ALA A 69 -4.74 10.67 3.30
CA ALA A 69 -6.00 11.36 3.52
C ALA A 69 -5.71 12.83 3.83
N GLU A 70 -6.25 13.71 3.01
CA GLU A 70 -6.14 15.16 3.12
C GLU A 70 -7.45 15.81 2.67
N LEU A 71 -7.68 17.05 3.14
CA LEU A 71 -8.86 17.87 2.82
C LEU A 71 -8.73 18.55 1.45
N SER A 72 -7.55 19.08 1.16
CA SER A 72 -7.25 19.82 -0.05
C SER A 72 -6.31 19.01 -0.92
N GLN A 73 -6.62 18.95 -2.22
CA GLN A 73 -5.75 18.37 -3.23
C GLN A 73 -5.35 19.44 -4.23
N LEU A 74 -4.12 19.35 -4.69
CA LEU A 74 -3.60 20.11 -5.82
C LEU A 74 -4.21 19.55 -7.11
N PRO A 75 -4.97 20.34 -7.89
CA PRO A 75 -5.64 19.85 -9.10
C PRO A 75 -4.66 19.40 -10.18
N GLU A 76 -3.57 20.15 -10.37
CA GLU A 76 -2.53 19.92 -11.40
C GLU A 76 -1.35 19.11 -10.87
N ALA A 77 -1.55 18.31 -9.81
CA ALA A 77 -0.48 17.48 -9.25
C ALA A 77 -0.04 16.39 -10.22
N LYS A 78 1.26 16.06 -10.20
CA LYS A 78 1.79 14.87 -10.87
C LYS A 78 1.12 13.61 -10.31
N SER A 79 0.92 12.62 -11.19
CA SER A 79 0.41 11.31 -10.76
C SER A 79 1.41 10.60 -9.86
N ARG A 80 0.98 10.27 -8.64
CA ARG A 80 1.76 9.47 -7.68
C ARG A 80 2.10 8.07 -8.21
N GLY A 81 1.26 7.52 -9.10
CA GLY A 81 1.47 6.20 -9.71
C GLY A 81 2.74 6.10 -10.57
N ASN A 82 3.34 7.24 -10.93
CA ASN A 82 4.62 7.28 -11.64
C ASN A 82 5.81 7.00 -10.72
N LEU A 83 5.70 7.29 -9.43
CA LEU A 83 6.79 7.09 -8.45
C LEU A 83 7.23 5.62 -8.35
N PRO A 84 6.33 4.63 -8.11
CA PRO A 84 6.74 3.23 -8.11
C PRO A 84 7.28 2.79 -9.47
N LEU A 85 6.68 3.24 -10.57
CA LEU A 85 7.13 2.87 -11.93
C LEU A 85 8.56 3.35 -12.19
N GLN A 86 8.88 4.61 -11.86
CA GLN A 86 10.22 5.18 -12.00
C GLN A 86 11.26 4.42 -11.15
N PHE A 87 10.90 4.00 -9.93
CA PHE A 87 11.79 3.18 -9.10
C PHE A 87 12.05 1.80 -9.72
N LEU A 88 10.99 1.15 -10.22
CA LEU A 88 11.06 -0.20 -10.80
C LEU A 88 11.88 -0.23 -12.10
N GLN A 89 11.80 0.83 -12.91
CA GLN A 89 12.55 0.98 -14.16
C GLN A 89 13.95 1.56 -13.96
N GLY A 90 14.26 2.06 -12.76
CA GLY A 90 15.53 2.67 -12.41
C GLY A 90 16.51 1.71 -11.74
N TRP A 91 17.71 2.24 -11.47
CA TRP A 91 18.82 1.48 -10.85
C TRP A 91 19.23 2.02 -9.47
N MET A 92 18.66 3.14 -9.04
CA MET A 92 18.92 3.71 -7.71
C MET A 92 18.49 2.74 -6.61
N SER A 93 19.24 2.66 -5.52
CA SER A 93 18.82 1.93 -4.33
C SER A 93 17.53 2.53 -3.74
N PRO A 94 16.76 1.80 -2.91
CA PRO A 94 15.55 2.33 -2.29
C PRO A 94 15.78 3.66 -1.55
N MET A 95 16.92 3.80 -0.85
CA MET A 95 17.25 5.00 -0.09
C MET A 95 17.62 6.19 -0.99
N GLU A 96 18.37 5.95 -2.07
CA GLU A 96 18.73 7.00 -3.03
C GLU A 96 17.49 7.52 -3.75
N PHE A 97 16.64 6.62 -4.24
CA PHE A 97 15.40 6.99 -4.92
C PHE A 97 14.45 7.73 -3.97
N ALA A 98 14.30 7.29 -2.72
CA ALA A 98 13.48 7.99 -1.73
C ALA A 98 13.92 9.45 -1.53
N LYS A 99 15.24 9.72 -1.49
CA LYS A 99 15.77 11.09 -1.40
C LYS A 99 15.53 11.89 -2.67
N GLU A 100 15.62 11.26 -3.84
CA GLU A 100 15.34 11.92 -5.12
C GLU A 100 13.88 12.37 -5.20
N VAL A 101 12.95 11.49 -4.84
CA VAL A 101 11.51 11.78 -4.81
C VAL A 101 11.18 13.02 -3.97
N LEU A 102 11.90 13.21 -2.85
CA LEU A 102 11.65 14.35 -1.97
C LEU A 102 12.03 15.71 -2.54
N LYS A 103 12.87 15.78 -3.57
CA LYS A 103 13.24 17.05 -4.22
C LYS A 103 12.06 17.72 -4.92
N ASP A 104 11.12 16.90 -5.42
CA ASP A 104 9.93 17.33 -6.15
C ASP A 104 8.64 16.96 -5.39
N ALA A 105 8.71 16.73 -4.07
CA ALA A 105 7.61 16.21 -3.26
C ALA A 105 6.36 17.12 -3.24
N ASP A 106 6.56 18.42 -3.44
CA ASP A 106 5.53 19.46 -3.49
C ASP A 106 4.69 19.41 -4.77
N GLN A 107 5.18 18.75 -5.82
CA GLN A 107 4.47 18.56 -7.08
C GLN A 107 3.44 17.42 -7.03
N TYR A 108 3.35 16.72 -5.90
CA TYR A 108 2.42 15.59 -5.70
C TYR A 108 1.43 15.88 -4.56
N ASN A 109 0.20 15.37 -4.75
CA ASN A 109 -0.73 15.17 -3.63
C ASN A 109 -0.12 14.22 -2.58
N GLY A 110 -0.72 14.18 -1.38
CA GLY A 110 -0.19 13.40 -0.27
C GLY A 110 -0.01 11.92 -0.62
N PHE A 111 1.17 11.37 -0.36
CA PHE A 111 1.50 9.97 -0.65
C PHE A 111 2.28 9.32 0.47
N ASN A 112 2.12 8.01 0.53
CA ASN A 112 3.00 7.07 1.20
C ASN A 112 3.54 6.14 0.12
N LEU A 113 4.85 5.95 0.07
CA LEU A 113 5.52 5.11 -0.91
C LEU A 113 6.47 4.18 -0.17
N VAL A 114 6.35 2.89 -0.45
CA VAL A 114 7.26 1.87 0.05
C VAL A 114 8.07 1.34 -1.12
N LEU A 115 9.38 1.32 -0.95
CA LEU A 115 10.37 0.92 -1.94
C LEU A 115 11.18 -0.23 -1.34
N SER A 116 11.24 -1.34 -2.04
CA SER A 116 11.97 -2.52 -1.59
C SER A 116 12.88 -3.05 -2.69
N ASP A 117 14.07 -3.44 -2.27
CA ASP A 117 14.96 -4.31 -3.03
C ASP A 117 15.13 -5.59 -2.21
N LEU A 118 14.52 -6.66 -2.70
CA LEU A 118 14.49 -7.96 -2.05
C LEU A 118 15.87 -8.63 -2.07
N CYS A 119 16.69 -8.35 -3.07
CA CYS A 119 18.05 -8.90 -3.18
C CYS A 119 18.95 -8.32 -2.08
N SER A 120 18.88 -7.01 -1.85
CA SER A 120 19.62 -6.34 -0.77
C SER A 120 18.91 -6.33 0.58
N LYS A 121 17.73 -6.98 0.67
CA LYS A 121 16.87 -7.02 1.88
C LYS A 121 16.65 -5.63 2.48
N THR A 122 16.45 -4.64 1.62
CA THR A 122 16.27 -3.24 2.02
C THR A 122 14.86 -2.79 1.67
N MET A 123 14.14 -2.27 2.66
CA MET A 123 12.85 -1.62 2.47
C MET A 123 12.89 -0.21 3.07
N VAL A 124 12.40 0.76 2.31
CA VAL A 124 12.38 2.18 2.67
C VAL A 124 10.96 2.70 2.48
N TYR A 125 10.46 3.39 3.49
CA TYR A 125 9.21 4.13 3.44
C TYR A 125 9.51 5.62 3.27
N VAL A 126 8.78 6.27 2.37
CA VAL A 126 8.85 7.71 2.10
C VAL A 126 7.46 8.33 2.01
N THR A 127 7.31 9.52 2.59
CA THR A 127 6.09 10.31 2.53
C THR A 127 6.40 11.79 2.34
N ASN A 128 5.54 12.50 1.61
CA ASN A 128 5.56 13.97 1.53
C ASN A 128 4.63 14.65 2.55
N ARG A 129 4.09 13.90 3.51
CA ARG A 129 3.23 14.40 4.61
C ARG A 129 3.70 13.86 5.97
N PRO A 130 4.95 14.10 6.39
CA PRO A 130 5.43 13.67 7.70
C PRO A 130 4.67 14.40 8.83
N LYS A 131 4.24 13.69 9.88
CA LYS A 131 3.73 14.29 11.12
C LYS A 131 4.71 14.04 12.26
N GLY A 132 5.73 14.88 12.35
CA GLY A 132 6.74 14.81 13.43
C GLY A 132 7.80 13.71 13.26
N GLU A 133 7.76 12.96 12.16
CA GLU A 133 8.76 11.96 11.79
C GLU A 133 9.60 12.40 10.58
N SER A 134 10.67 11.66 10.29
CA SER A 134 11.41 11.82 9.04
C SER A 134 10.54 11.44 7.84
N SER A 135 10.60 12.24 6.77
CA SER A 135 9.95 11.92 5.49
C SER A 135 10.49 10.64 4.84
N VAL A 136 11.70 10.19 5.21
CA VAL A 136 12.30 8.93 4.75
C VAL A 136 12.77 8.11 5.94
N GLN A 137 12.41 6.83 5.96
CA GLN A 137 12.83 5.90 6.99
C GLN A 137 13.03 4.49 6.43
N LYS A 138 13.98 3.74 7.01
CA LYS A 138 14.07 2.30 6.76
C LYS A 138 12.92 1.62 7.50
N VAL A 139 12.25 0.69 6.83
CA VAL A 139 11.20 -0.12 7.46
C VAL A 139 11.86 -1.17 8.33
N SER A 140 11.46 -1.23 9.60
CA SER A 140 11.93 -2.24 10.56
C SER A 140 11.45 -3.64 10.19
N THR A 141 12.07 -4.67 10.76
CA THR A 141 11.55 -6.03 10.67
C THR A 141 10.24 -6.15 11.46
N GLY A 142 9.30 -6.94 10.98
CA GLY A 142 8.03 -7.21 11.67
C GLY A 142 6.80 -6.97 10.80
N ILE A 143 5.64 -6.93 11.46
CA ILE A 143 4.33 -6.68 10.84
C ILE A 143 4.09 -5.17 10.76
N HIS A 144 3.66 -4.72 9.59
CA HIS A 144 3.36 -3.33 9.29
C HIS A 144 2.02 -3.20 8.59
N VAL A 145 1.32 -2.10 8.84
CA VAL A 145 0.06 -1.77 8.18
C VAL A 145 0.12 -0.34 7.64
N LEU A 146 -0.12 -0.20 6.35
CA LEU A 146 -0.15 1.08 5.66
C LEU A 146 -1.55 1.34 5.11
N SER A 147 -2.24 2.32 5.68
CA SER A 147 -3.53 2.80 5.17
C SER A 147 -3.37 4.17 4.49
N ASN A 148 -4.26 5.12 4.76
CA ASN A 148 -4.23 6.46 4.17
C ASN A 148 -3.65 7.52 5.12
N ALA A 149 -2.80 7.09 6.05
CA ALA A 149 -1.97 7.95 6.89
C ALA A 149 -0.53 7.42 6.88
N GLN A 150 0.35 7.92 7.73
CA GLN A 150 1.72 7.41 7.82
C GLN A 150 1.74 5.91 8.16
N LEU A 151 2.84 5.24 7.83
CA LEU A 151 3.07 3.85 8.17
C LEU A 151 2.76 3.58 9.65
N ASP A 152 2.01 2.51 9.93
CA ASP A 152 1.59 2.09 11.27
C ASP A 152 0.79 3.10 12.09
N THR A 153 0.18 4.10 11.43
CA THR A 153 -0.79 4.97 12.10
C THR A 153 -1.95 4.12 12.67
N PRO A 154 -2.29 4.25 13.96
CA PRO A 154 -3.21 3.36 14.68
C PRO A 154 -4.69 3.68 14.38
N TRP A 155 -5.06 3.75 13.11
CA TRP A 155 -6.46 3.78 12.72
C TRP A 155 -7.09 2.44 13.01
N GLN A 156 -8.35 2.42 13.46
CA GLN A 156 -9.01 1.18 13.90
C GLN A 156 -8.96 0.05 12.86
N LYS A 157 -9.15 0.36 11.58
CA LYS A 157 -9.04 -0.63 10.50
C LYS A 157 -7.62 -1.18 10.33
N ALA A 158 -6.61 -0.34 10.56
CA ALA A 158 -5.22 -0.74 10.49
C ALA A 158 -4.84 -1.62 11.70
N GLU A 159 -5.22 -1.22 12.91
CA GLU A 159 -5.03 -2.03 14.12
C GLU A 159 -5.72 -3.39 14.01
N ARG A 160 -6.95 -3.41 13.49
CA ARG A 160 -7.73 -4.63 13.29
C ARG A 160 -7.06 -5.53 12.25
N LEU A 161 -6.69 -5.00 11.09
CA LEU A 161 -6.02 -5.76 10.05
C LEU A 161 -4.68 -6.35 10.55
N GLY A 162 -3.87 -5.55 11.24
CA GLY A 162 -2.59 -6.00 11.80
C GLY A 162 -2.77 -7.11 12.84
N ARG A 163 -3.76 -6.97 13.72
CA ARG A 163 -4.10 -8.00 14.72
C ARG A 163 -4.55 -9.30 14.05
N SER A 164 -5.54 -9.24 13.16
CA SER A 164 -6.07 -10.42 12.46
C SER A 164 -4.99 -11.11 11.63
N PHE A 165 -4.10 -10.34 10.99
CA PHE A 165 -2.98 -10.89 10.25
C PHE A 165 -2.00 -11.63 11.16
N LYS A 166 -1.63 -11.03 12.31
CA LYS A 166 -0.78 -11.68 13.30
C LYS A 166 -1.41 -12.96 13.84
N GLU A 167 -2.68 -12.92 14.22
CA GLU A 167 -3.42 -14.09 14.72
C GLU A 167 -3.43 -15.22 13.69
N LEU A 168 -3.64 -14.91 12.41
CA LEU A 168 -3.61 -15.90 11.34
C LEU A 168 -2.20 -16.51 11.17
N LEU A 169 -1.14 -15.70 11.21
CA LEU A 169 0.23 -16.20 11.17
C LEU A 169 0.55 -17.07 12.38
N ASP A 170 0.10 -16.70 13.58
CA ASP A 170 0.32 -17.46 14.81
C ASP A 170 -0.37 -18.84 14.76
N ILE A 171 -1.59 -18.92 14.18
CA ILE A 171 -2.34 -20.19 14.02
C ILE A 171 -1.59 -21.18 13.13
N TYR A 172 -1.02 -20.69 12.02
CA TYR A 172 -0.33 -21.55 11.05
C TYR A 172 1.14 -21.78 11.42
N GLY A 173 1.75 -20.88 12.19
CA GLY A 173 3.11 -20.98 12.70
C GLY A 173 4.12 -21.21 11.58
N SER A 174 4.68 -22.42 11.53
CA SER A 174 5.62 -22.84 10.49
C SER A 174 4.95 -23.57 9.31
N SER A 175 3.66 -23.32 9.06
CA SER A 175 2.93 -23.85 7.91
C SER A 175 2.60 -22.76 6.92
N GLU A 176 2.44 -23.12 5.66
CA GLU A 176 1.92 -22.19 4.65
C GLU A 176 0.45 -21.87 4.92
N VAL A 177 0.11 -20.59 4.95
CA VAL A 177 -1.28 -20.13 5.01
C VAL A 177 -1.84 -20.09 3.58
N PRO A 178 -2.99 -20.74 3.31
CA PRO A 178 -3.65 -20.62 2.01
C PRO A 178 -3.97 -19.16 1.67
N VAL A 179 -3.65 -18.75 0.44
CA VAL A 179 -3.83 -17.36 -0.01
C VAL A 179 -5.29 -16.97 0.02
N GLU A 180 -6.17 -17.87 -0.40
CA GLU A 180 -7.62 -17.68 -0.44
C GLU A 180 -8.16 -17.38 0.97
N LEU A 181 -7.64 -18.10 1.97
CA LEU A 181 -8.00 -17.88 3.37
C LEU A 181 -7.49 -16.52 3.87
N MET A 182 -6.25 -16.13 3.53
CA MET A 182 -5.74 -14.80 3.90
C MET A 182 -6.60 -13.69 3.29
N VAL A 183 -6.97 -13.82 2.02
CA VAL A 183 -7.84 -12.85 1.33
C VAL A 183 -9.21 -12.78 1.99
N GLU A 184 -9.87 -13.93 2.18
CA GLU A 184 -11.22 -14.01 2.78
C GLU A 184 -11.25 -13.53 4.24
N LYS A 185 -10.24 -13.86 5.05
CA LYS A 185 -10.23 -13.49 6.48
C LYS A 185 -9.79 -12.06 6.73
N LEU A 186 -8.93 -11.51 5.88
CA LEU A 186 -8.27 -10.24 6.14
C LEU A 186 -8.76 -9.13 5.21
N MET A 187 -8.86 -9.41 3.92
CA MET A 187 -9.01 -8.38 2.89
C MET A 187 -10.47 -8.16 2.46
N THR A 188 -11.42 -8.96 2.94
CA THR A 188 -12.86 -8.78 2.69
C THR A 188 -13.64 -8.30 3.92
N ASP A 189 -12.96 -7.75 4.93
CA ASP A 189 -13.59 -7.23 6.16
C ASP A 189 -14.27 -5.86 5.93
N THR A 190 -15.60 -5.85 6.02
CA THR A 190 -16.48 -4.68 5.83
C THR A 190 -16.80 -3.93 7.14
N THR A 191 -16.22 -4.33 8.27
CA THR A 191 -16.47 -3.73 9.58
C THR A 191 -16.08 -2.25 9.60
N LYS A 192 -17.06 -1.38 9.87
CA LYS A 192 -16.86 0.07 10.01
C LYS A 192 -16.16 0.40 11.33
N ALA A 193 -15.49 1.54 11.37
CA ALA A 193 -14.92 2.08 12.60
C ALA A 193 -16.02 2.57 13.55
N ASP A 194 -15.70 2.59 14.85
CA ASP A 194 -16.42 3.36 15.85
C ASP A 194 -16.38 4.85 15.46
N ILE A 195 -17.56 5.47 15.44
CA ILE A 195 -17.76 6.88 15.08
C ILE A 195 -16.91 7.84 15.91
N HIS A 196 -16.59 7.50 17.16
CA HIS A 196 -15.80 8.34 18.07
C HIS A 196 -14.28 8.17 17.87
N ARG A 197 -13.87 7.18 17.07
CA ARG A 197 -12.46 6.87 16.78
C ARG A 197 -12.10 7.08 15.31
N LEU A 198 -12.92 7.83 14.58
CA LEU A 198 -12.61 8.26 13.22
C LEU A 198 -11.42 9.23 13.20
N PRO A 199 -10.63 9.28 12.11
CA PRO A 199 -9.41 10.09 12.04
C PRO A 199 -9.60 11.60 12.19
N GLY A 200 -10.78 12.15 11.90
CA GLY A 200 -11.07 13.57 11.97
C GLY A 200 -10.34 14.41 10.93
N VAL A 201 -9.91 13.80 9.83
CA VAL A 201 -9.20 14.44 8.71
C VAL A 201 -10.19 14.96 7.67
N ARG A 202 -11.25 14.19 7.35
CA ARG A 202 -12.30 14.55 6.39
C ARG A 202 -13.67 14.66 7.07
N SER A 203 -14.71 14.92 6.28
CA SER A 203 -16.08 14.91 6.80
C SER A 203 -16.41 13.54 7.40
N PHE A 204 -17.21 13.55 8.47
CA PHE A 204 -17.66 12.36 9.16
C PHE A 204 -18.18 11.28 8.21
N GLU A 205 -19.09 11.65 7.31
CA GLU A 205 -19.71 10.75 6.34
C GLU A 205 -18.67 10.07 5.44
N MET A 206 -17.73 10.85 4.90
CA MET A 206 -16.68 10.30 4.03
C MET A 206 -15.76 9.36 4.82
N GLU A 207 -15.33 9.75 6.02
CA GLU A 207 -14.44 8.90 6.83
C GLU A 207 -15.11 7.61 7.27
N TYR A 208 -16.36 7.68 7.72
CA TYR A 208 -17.13 6.53 8.13
C TYR A 208 -17.30 5.55 6.97
N ASN A 209 -17.66 6.04 5.78
CA ASN A 209 -17.89 5.20 4.62
C ASN A 209 -16.64 4.43 4.18
N VAL A 210 -15.44 5.00 4.35
CA VAL A 210 -14.17 4.36 3.97
C VAL A 210 -13.40 3.73 5.15
N SER A 211 -14.08 3.57 6.29
CA SER A 211 -13.45 3.11 7.54
C SER A 211 -13.28 1.58 7.65
N SER A 212 -13.73 0.81 6.65
CA SER A 212 -13.52 -0.63 6.56
C SER A 212 -12.24 -0.99 5.77
N ILE A 213 -11.83 -2.26 5.82
CA ILE A 213 -10.68 -2.78 5.06
C ILE A 213 -11.10 -3.06 3.62
N PHE A 214 -12.25 -3.71 3.44
CA PHE A 214 -12.98 -3.78 2.19
C PHE A 214 -14.06 -2.71 2.21
N VAL A 215 -13.92 -1.69 1.36
CA VAL A 215 -14.88 -0.59 1.32
C VAL A 215 -16.06 -1.00 0.47
N GLU A 216 -17.24 -1.02 1.09
CA GLU A 216 -18.51 -1.11 0.37
C GLU A 216 -18.93 0.30 -0.04
N PHE A 217 -19.27 0.44 -1.31
CA PHE A 217 -19.60 1.71 -1.91
C PHE A 217 -21.06 1.77 -2.29
N ASP A 218 -21.73 2.87 -1.93
CA ASP A 218 -23.07 3.19 -2.41
C ASP A 218 -23.04 3.68 -3.87
N THR A 219 -21.84 3.96 -4.40
CA THR A 219 -21.58 4.38 -5.77
C THR A 219 -20.77 3.32 -6.52
N PRO A 220 -20.78 3.32 -7.87
CA PRO A 220 -19.95 2.40 -8.66
C PRO A 220 -18.47 2.63 -8.37
N GLU A 221 -17.88 1.73 -7.59
CA GLU A 221 -16.45 1.65 -7.29
C GLU A 221 -16.02 0.18 -7.31
N VAL A 222 -14.71 -0.04 -7.40
CA VAL A 222 -14.10 -1.37 -7.49
C VAL A 222 -12.96 -1.49 -6.49
N THR A 223 -12.85 -2.66 -5.85
CA THR A 223 -11.72 -2.99 -4.99
C THR A 223 -10.84 -4.05 -5.67
N PHE A 224 -9.56 -3.70 -5.85
CA PHE A 224 -8.53 -4.62 -6.31
C PHE A 224 -7.81 -5.20 -5.10
N ILE A 225 -7.94 -6.51 -4.92
CA ILE A 225 -7.20 -7.26 -3.88
C ILE A 225 -5.96 -7.86 -4.52
N THR A 226 -4.79 -7.53 -3.97
CA THR A 226 -3.49 -8.08 -4.40
C THR A 226 -2.84 -8.84 -3.26
N TYR A 227 -2.38 -10.05 -3.57
CA TYR A 227 -1.52 -10.85 -2.70
C TYR A 227 -0.14 -11.01 -3.37
N LEU A 228 0.92 -10.76 -2.60
CA LEU A 228 2.29 -10.97 -3.02
C LEU A 228 3.05 -11.77 -1.96
N LYS A 229 3.70 -12.83 -2.42
CA LYS A 229 4.53 -13.72 -1.63
C LYS A 229 5.90 -13.84 -2.28
N VAL A 230 6.94 -13.58 -1.49
CA VAL A 230 8.33 -13.80 -1.91
C VAL A 230 8.83 -15.06 -1.23
N ALA A 231 9.32 -16.02 -2.01
CA ALA A 231 9.89 -17.29 -1.55
C ALA A 231 11.38 -17.37 -1.91
#